data_AF-A0A970C7U5-F1
#
_entry.id   AF-A0A970C7U5-F1
#
_cell.length_a   1.000
_cell.length_b   1.000
_cell.length_c   1.000
_cell.angle_alpha   90.00
_cell.angle_beta   90.00
_cell.angle_gamma   90.00
#
_symmetry.space_group_name_H-M   'P 1'
#
loop_
_entity.id
_entity.type
_entity.pdbx_description
1 polymer ?
#
loop_
_entity_poly.entity_id
_entity_poly.type
_entity_poly.pdbx_seq_one_letter_code
_entity_poly.pdbx_strand_id
1 'polypeptide(L)'
;MEELRWMFRGIHRWRGPGTLVGMLNGEMQTDGGEHAVRRPTARSSDEESRDASVLEVHLVVEKIGDGEAAIAHEKRLSTVPLPTTGLWLGADDAGNPRVIEKGEDDEAGVAVVPVGNRTGQRRVLLLPGAECEVRINGFIVPRVALARELDVVQWHPGFQIHVVLFGRPKHGLAPSRWVGRECPHCRTPFTAQSRCLMCVLCGTPVHEETADSDLRCAAERSTCPVCNQPLLKSPGYLNMPDLD
;
A
#
# COMPACT_ATOMS: atom_id res chain seq x y z
N MET A 1 19.58 28.94 3.14
CA MET A 1 19.56 27.87 2.11
C MET A 1 20.45 26.66 2.46
N GLU A 2 20.90 26.47 3.72
CA GLU A 2 21.72 25.30 4.12
C GLU A 2 20.98 24.26 4.98
N GLU A 3 19.74 24.52 5.44
CA GLU A 3 19.03 23.63 6.37
C GLU A 3 18.23 22.48 5.71
N LEU A 4 17.96 22.52 4.41
CA LEU A 4 17.21 21.44 3.72
C LEU A 4 18.09 20.27 3.24
N ARG A 5 19.42 20.40 3.27
CA ARG A 5 20.35 19.31 2.89
C ARG A 5 20.37 18.14 3.88
N TRP A 6 19.79 18.28 5.08
CA TRP A 6 19.80 17.24 6.11
C TRP A 6 18.65 16.24 6.02
N MET A 7 17.55 16.53 5.31
CA MET A 7 16.42 15.59 5.22
C MET A 7 16.68 14.42 4.25
N PHE A 8 17.44 14.64 3.17
CA PHE A 8 17.61 13.61 2.12
C PHE A 8 18.82 12.68 2.32
N ARG A 9 19.83 13.06 3.11
CA ARG A 9 20.93 12.15 3.48
C ARG A 9 20.53 11.08 4.53
N GLY A 10 19.36 11.21 5.15
CA GLY A 10 18.89 10.29 6.21
C GLY A 10 18.18 9.02 5.72
N ILE A 11 17.76 8.95 4.44
CA ILE A 11 16.87 7.88 3.97
C ILE A 11 17.58 6.53 3.82
N HIS A 12 18.92 6.51 3.74
CA HIS A 12 19.69 5.25 3.68
C HIS A 12 19.96 4.58 5.04
N ARG A 13 19.52 5.16 6.17
CA ARG A 13 19.72 4.54 7.50
C ARG A 13 18.53 4.77 8.45
N TRP A 14 17.34 4.39 8.02
CA TRP A 14 16.23 4.19 8.97
C TRP A 14 16.41 2.84 9.69
N ARG A 15 17.10 2.83 10.83
CA ARG A 15 16.98 1.74 11.82
C ARG A 15 15.69 2.00 12.59
N GLY A 16 14.83 0.99 12.68
CA GLY A 16 13.49 1.06 13.25
C GLY A 16 13.43 1.60 14.70
N PRO A 17 12.21 1.85 15.23
CA PRO A 17 12.02 2.65 16.42
C PRO A 17 12.56 1.94 17.67
N GLY A 18 13.74 2.39 18.12
CA GLY A 18 14.14 2.33 19.51
C GLY A 18 13.31 3.34 20.30
N THR A 19 12.73 2.86 21.40
CA THR A 19 11.95 3.60 22.39
C THR A 19 12.60 4.95 22.74
N LEU A 20 11.92 6.05 22.43
CA LEU A 20 12.26 7.38 22.92
C LEU A 20 11.66 7.50 24.34
N VAL A 21 12.49 7.28 25.36
CA VAL A 21 12.15 7.58 26.76
C VAL A 21 12.42 9.07 26.97
N GLY A 22 11.38 9.80 27.38
CA GLY A 22 11.47 11.23 27.68
C GLY A 22 12.39 11.51 28.87
N MET A 23 13.26 12.50 28.72
CA MET A 23 13.99 13.11 29.83
C MET A 23 13.17 14.29 30.34
N LEU A 24 12.50 14.09 31.48
CA LEU A 24 12.08 15.16 32.38
C LEU A 24 13.14 15.25 33.49
N ASN A 25 13.62 16.47 33.74
CA ASN A 25 14.56 16.79 34.81
C ASN A 25 13.95 16.42 36.16
N GLY A 26 14.63 15.56 36.91
CA GLY A 26 14.29 15.17 38.27
C GLY A 26 15.52 14.63 38.97
N GLU A 27 15.83 15.21 40.13
CA GLU A 27 17.04 14.98 40.91
C GLU A 27 17.21 13.51 41.33
N MET A 28 18.47 13.09 41.32
CA MET A 28 18.93 11.72 41.51
C MET A 28 19.01 11.39 43.01
N GLN A 29 18.03 10.65 43.53
CA GLN A 29 18.16 9.87 44.76
C GLN A 29 18.32 8.39 44.38
N THR A 30 19.48 7.82 44.70
CA THR A 30 19.78 6.39 44.49
C THR A 30 19.45 5.60 45.76
N ASP A 31 18.29 4.95 45.78
CA ASP A 31 18.04 3.84 46.70
C ASP A 31 18.09 2.53 45.90
N GLY A 32 18.99 1.64 46.36
CA GLY A 32 19.25 0.33 45.77
C GLY A 32 18.13 -0.65 46.10
N GLY A 33 17.39 -1.06 45.06
CA GLY A 33 16.47 -2.19 45.10
C GLY A 33 16.81 -3.18 43.99
N GLU A 34 17.31 -4.36 44.34
CA GLU A 34 17.53 -5.49 43.43
C GLU A 34 16.17 -6.01 42.90
N HIS A 35 15.72 -5.48 41.77
CA HIS A 35 14.64 -6.08 41.00
C HIS A 35 15.20 -7.06 39.98
N ALA A 36 14.90 -8.35 40.19
CA ALA A 36 15.20 -9.43 39.28
C ALA A 36 14.62 -9.15 37.88
N VAL A 37 15.51 -8.77 36.95
CA VAL A 37 15.21 -8.57 35.53
C VAL A 37 14.80 -9.92 34.93
N ARG A 38 13.49 -10.14 34.78
CA ARG A 38 12.97 -11.26 33.99
C ARG A 38 13.39 -11.08 32.53
N ARG A 39 14.32 -11.92 32.07
CA ARG A 39 14.74 -11.98 30.67
C ARG A 39 13.52 -12.32 29.79
N PRO A 40 13.24 -11.58 28.70
CA PRO A 40 12.22 -11.96 27.75
C PRO A 40 12.59 -13.31 27.13
N THR A 41 11.72 -14.30 27.29
CA THR A 41 11.84 -15.58 26.59
C THR A 41 11.78 -15.34 25.08
N ALA A 42 12.69 -15.99 24.35
CA ALA A 42 12.83 -15.92 22.91
C ALA A 42 11.48 -15.96 22.20
N ARG A 43 11.20 -14.96 21.35
CA ARG A 43 10.10 -15.01 20.38
C ARG A 43 10.33 -16.25 19.53
N SER A 44 9.35 -17.15 19.50
CA SER A 44 9.38 -18.32 18.63
C SER A 44 9.61 -17.87 17.19
N SER A 45 10.47 -18.59 16.51
CA SER A 45 10.85 -18.43 15.10
C SER A 45 9.72 -18.82 14.14
N ASP A 46 8.47 -18.54 14.50
CA ASP A 46 7.32 -18.57 13.59
C ASP A 46 7.35 -17.32 12.70
N GLU A 47 8.52 -17.01 12.13
CA GLU A 47 8.65 -16.41 10.80
C GLU A 47 8.23 -17.45 9.75
N GLU A 48 7.09 -18.11 10.00
CA GLU A 48 6.34 -18.88 9.04
C GLU A 48 6.01 -17.88 7.94
N SER A 49 6.86 -17.95 6.91
CA SER A 49 6.82 -17.28 5.62
C SER A 49 5.59 -16.39 5.50
N ARG A 50 5.79 -15.07 5.47
CA ARG A 50 4.78 -14.13 4.93
C ARG A 50 4.62 -14.42 3.44
N ASP A 51 4.04 -15.58 3.18
CA ASP A 51 3.62 -16.15 1.92
C ASP A 51 2.29 -15.49 1.54
N ALA A 52 2.29 -14.16 1.73
CA ALA A 52 1.19 -13.25 1.54
C ALA A 52 1.11 -12.97 0.04
N SER A 53 -0.12 -13.00 -0.47
CA SER A 53 -0.47 -12.37 -1.73
C SER A 53 0.28 -11.04 -1.88
N VAL A 54 1.05 -10.93 -2.97
CA VAL A 54 1.85 -9.74 -3.25
C VAL A 54 0.90 -8.68 -3.81
N LEU A 55 0.56 -7.73 -2.95
CA LEU A 55 -0.09 -6.48 -3.34
C LEU A 55 0.98 -5.43 -3.61
N GLU A 56 0.99 -4.92 -4.84
CA GLU A 56 1.85 -3.85 -5.32
C GLU A 56 1.01 -2.57 -5.41
N VAL A 57 1.54 -1.45 -4.95
CA VAL A 57 0.89 -0.15 -5.14
C VAL A 57 1.25 0.33 -6.53
N HIS A 58 0.26 0.65 -7.34
CA HIS A 58 0.46 1.22 -8.67
C HIS A 58 -0.20 2.60 -8.70
N LEU A 59 0.35 3.48 -9.53
CA LEU A 59 -0.22 4.79 -9.80
C LEU A 59 -0.81 4.75 -11.20
N VAL A 60 -2.04 5.23 -11.34
CA VAL A 60 -2.66 5.48 -12.63
C VAL A 60 -2.67 6.99 -12.82
N VAL A 61 -1.89 7.46 -13.78
CA VAL A 61 -1.80 8.90 -14.07
C VAL A 61 -2.72 9.25 -15.25
N GLU A 62 -3.55 10.25 -15.06
CA GLU A 62 -4.53 10.76 -16.01
C GLU A 62 -4.28 12.26 -16.26
N LYS A 63 -4.31 12.65 -17.53
CA LYS A 63 -4.27 14.07 -17.94
C LYS A 63 -5.70 14.61 -17.95
N ILE A 64 -5.97 15.60 -17.14
CA ILE A 64 -7.22 16.36 -17.13
C ILE A 64 -6.99 17.55 -18.07
N GLY A 65 -7.80 17.69 -19.13
CA GLY A 65 -7.64 18.80 -20.06
C GLY A 65 -7.86 20.16 -19.39
N ASP A 66 -7.15 21.19 -19.85
CA ASP A 66 -7.29 22.57 -19.37
C ASP A 66 -8.55 23.25 -19.95
N GLY A 67 -9.76 22.86 -19.52
CA GLY A 67 -11.01 23.59 -19.77
C GLY A 67 -11.54 23.65 -21.23
N GLU A 68 -12.87 23.51 -21.36
CA GLU A 68 -13.83 23.65 -22.49
C GLU A 68 -13.49 23.19 -23.94
N ALA A 69 -12.23 23.10 -24.36
CA ALA A 69 -11.81 22.64 -25.68
C ALA A 69 -10.91 21.39 -25.61
N ALA A 70 -11.07 20.58 -24.57
CA ALA A 70 -10.44 19.26 -24.48
C ALA A 70 -11.13 18.30 -25.48
N ILE A 71 -10.85 18.50 -26.77
CA ILE A 71 -11.08 17.53 -27.84
C ILE A 71 -10.55 16.20 -27.33
N ALA A 72 -11.35 15.14 -27.46
CA ALA A 72 -11.11 13.78 -27.00
C ALA A 72 -9.72 13.24 -27.39
N HIS A 73 -8.69 13.68 -26.68
CA HIS A 73 -7.36 13.14 -26.76
C HIS A 73 -7.38 11.88 -25.91
N GLU A 74 -7.26 10.75 -26.62
CA GLU A 74 -6.96 9.42 -26.13
C GLU A 74 -6.40 9.44 -24.69
N LYS A 75 -7.27 9.13 -23.70
CA LYS A 75 -6.90 8.99 -22.28
C LYS A 75 -5.83 7.89 -22.18
N ARG A 76 -4.56 8.27 -22.25
CA ARG A 76 -3.44 7.34 -22.05
C ARG A 76 -3.22 7.17 -20.56
N LEU A 77 -3.77 6.09 -20.03
CA LEU A 77 -3.40 5.61 -18.71
C LEU A 77 -2.00 5.04 -18.76
N SER A 78 -1.10 5.66 -18.02
CA SER A 78 0.16 5.03 -17.67
C SER A 78 0.01 4.42 -16.29
N THR A 79 0.17 3.11 -16.19
CA THR A 79 0.29 2.42 -14.91
C THR A 79 1.75 2.39 -14.52
N VAL A 80 2.08 2.96 -13.36
CA VAL A 80 3.44 3.03 -12.86
C VAL A 80 3.54 2.20 -11.58
N PRO A 81 4.30 1.09 -11.56
CA PRO A 81 4.55 0.35 -10.33
C PRO A 81 5.36 1.21 -9.38
N LEU A 82 4.92 1.31 -8.13
CA LEU A 82 5.58 2.13 -7.12
C LEU A 82 6.67 1.30 -6.41
N PRO A 83 7.97 1.56 -6.63
CA PRO A 83 9.03 0.83 -5.95
C PRO A 83 8.96 1.10 -4.44
N THR A 84 9.48 0.18 -3.62
CA THR A 84 9.47 0.30 -2.15
C THR A 84 10.21 1.53 -1.64
N THR A 85 11.12 2.09 -2.43
CA THR A 85 11.86 3.32 -2.15
C THR A 85 11.08 4.59 -2.47
N GLY A 86 9.94 4.48 -3.16
CA GLY A 86 9.23 5.60 -3.76
C GLY A 86 9.84 6.08 -5.07
N LEU A 87 9.17 7.03 -5.70
CA LEU A 87 9.56 7.69 -6.94
C LEU A 87 9.22 9.18 -6.87
N TRP A 88 9.77 9.98 -7.77
CA TRP A 88 9.37 11.36 -7.96
C TRP A 88 8.51 11.51 -9.21
N LEU A 89 7.45 12.28 -9.13
CA LEU A 89 6.59 12.61 -10.26
C LEU A 89 6.69 14.09 -10.55
N GLY A 90 6.87 14.42 -11.82
CA GLY A 90 6.88 15.80 -12.29
C GLY A 90 6.27 15.90 -13.68
N ALA A 91 6.41 17.07 -14.29
CA ALA A 91 6.06 17.31 -15.68
C ALA A 91 7.32 17.41 -16.55
N ASP A 92 7.21 17.06 -17.83
CA ASP A 92 8.18 17.46 -18.85
C ASP A 92 7.93 18.89 -19.35
N ASP A 93 8.79 19.39 -20.25
CA ASP A 93 8.68 20.74 -20.79
C ASP A 93 7.41 20.96 -21.63
N ALA A 94 6.79 19.87 -22.10
CA ALA A 94 5.50 19.87 -22.79
C ALA A 94 4.32 19.74 -21.82
N GLY A 95 4.60 19.78 -20.51
CA GLY A 95 3.61 19.66 -19.46
C GLY A 95 2.95 18.28 -19.45
N ASN A 96 3.65 17.20 -19.80
CA ASN A 96 3.18 15.81 -19.69
C ASN A 96 3.76 15.13 -18.44
N PRO A 97 3.05 14.16 -17.83
CA PRO A 97 3.50 13.57 -16.59
C PRO A 97 4.66 12.60 -16.85
N ARG A 98 5.69 12.65 -16.01
CA ARG A 98 6.84 11.73 -16.07
C ARG A 98 7.32 11.32 -14.68
N VAL A 99 7.92 10.14 -14.62
CA VAL A 99 8.70 9.70 -13.46
C VAL A 99 10.10 10.31 -13.57
N ILE A 100 10.57 10.94 -12.51
CA ILE A 100 11.89 11.57 -12.42
C ILE A 100 12.74 10.76 -11.45
N GLU A 101 13.95 10.38 -11.85
CA GLU A 101 14.84 9.55 -11.02
C GLU A 101 15.46 10.33 -9.85
N LYS A 102 15.63 11.64 -9.99
CA LYS A 102 16.17 12.55 -8.97
C LYS A 102 15.36 13.83 -8.94
N GLY A 103 14.48 13.95 -7.95
CA GLY A 103 13.56 15.08 -7.80
C GLY A 103 14.08 16.24 -6.95
N GLU A 104 15.35 16.21 -6.51
CA GLU A 104 15.87 17.22 -5.56
C GLU A 104 15.84 18.65 -6.10
N ASP A 105 15.80 18.82 -7.43
CA ASP A 105 15.79 20.13 -8.10
C ASP A 105 14.43 20.49 -8.75
N ASP A 106 13.41 19.62 -8.63
CA ASP A 106 12.09 19.86 -9.23
C ASP A 106 11.11 20.42 -8.19
N GLU A 107 11.06 21.74 -8.06
CA GLU A 107 10.20 22.40 -7.06
C GLU A 107 8.70 22.22 -7.33
N ALA A 108 8.31 21.83 -8.56
CA ALA A 108 6.94 21.66 -8.99
C ALA A 108 6.44 20.21 -8.92
N GLY A 109 7.32 19.24 -8.66
CA GLY A 109 6.98 17.83 -8.59
C GLY A 109 6.50 17.35 -7.22
N VAL A 110 6.24 16.05 -7.10
CA VAL A 110 5.82 15.39 -5.87
C VAL A 110 6.55 14.05 -5.69
N ALA A 111 7.16 13.87 -4.52
CA ALA A 111 7.65 12.56 -4.12
C ALA A 111 6.50 11.67 -3.68
N VAL A 112 6.49 10.43 -4.17
CA VAL A 112 5.46 9.44 -3.92
C VAL A 112 6.11 8.21 -3.34
N VAL A 113 5.80 7.88 -2.08
CA VAL A 113 6.49 6.81 -1.33
C VAL A 113 5.46 5.83 -0.78
N PRO A 114 5.57 4.52 -1.05
CA PRO A 114 4.65 3.55 -0.46
C PRO A 114 4.94 3.41 1.03
N VAL A 115 3.88 3.50 1.84
CA VAL A 115 3.95 3.31 3.29
C VAL A 115 3.08 2.13 3.66
N GLY A 116 3.72 1.07 4.18
CA GLY A 116 3.03 -0.02 4.85
C GLY A 116 2.79 0.34 6.31
N ASN A 117 1.58 0.13 6.82
CA ASN A 117 1.32 0.17 8.25
C ASN A 117 1.32 -1.23 8.88
N ARG A 118 1.28 -1.30 10.22
CA ARG A 118 1.25 -2.57 10.96
C ARG A 118 0.00 -3.42 10.64
N THR A 119 -1.08 -2.79 10.17
CA THR A 119 -2.33 -3.47 9.82
C THR A 119 -2.36 -3.93 8.37
N GLY A 120 -1.28 -3.73 7.61
CA GLY A 120 -1.18 -4.13 6.19
C GLY A 120 -1.92 -3.19 5.23
N GLN A 121 -2.54 -2.11 5.71
CA GLN A 121 -3.09 -1.10 4.82
C GLN A 121 -1.95 -0.43 4.06
N ARG A 122 -2.10 -0.38 2.74
CA ARG A 122 -1.17 0.28 1.84
C ARG A 122 -1.60 1.73 1.70
N ARG A 123 -0.69 2.64 2.04
CA ARG A 123 -0.86 4.08 1.85
C ARG A 123 0.28 4.59 0.99
N VAL A 124 0.08 5.77 0.45
CA VAL A 124 1.07 6.49 -0.32
C VAL A 124 1.34 7.80 0.40
N LEU A 125 2.58 8.02 0.81
CA LEU A 125 3.07 9.29 1.31
C LEU A 125 3.37 10.20 0.13
N LEU A 126 2.82 11.40 0.19
CA LEU A 126 3.01 12.47 -0.78
C LEU A 126 3.84 13.57 -0.12
N LEU A 127 4.92 13.96 -0.79
CA LEU A 127 5.82 15.02 -0.38
C LEU A 127 5.94 16.02 -1.55
N PRO A 128 5.05 17.02 -1.64
CA PRO A 128 5.09 18.02 -2.70
C PRO A 128 6.36 18.87 -2.62
N GLY A 129 6.96 19.19 -3.77
CA GLY A 129 8.01 20.19 -3.90
C GLY A 129 7.55 21.58 -3.46
N ALA A 130 8.47 22.52 -3.31
CA ALA A 130 8.21 23.84 -2.71
C ALA A 130 7.14 24.67 -3.44
N GLU A 131 7.01 24.52 -4.75
CA GLU A 131 6.04 25.26 -5.57
C GLU A 131 4.82 24.40 -5.95
N CYS A 132 4.79 23.13 -5.54
CA CYS A 132 3.73 22.19 -5.85
C CYS A 132 2.54 22.31 -4.86
N GLU A 133 1.34 22.58 -5.39
CA GLU A 133 0.08 22.42 -4.66
C GLU A 133 -0.51 21.03 -4.97
N VAL A 134 -0.64 20.20 -3.94
CA VAL A 134 -1.32 18.92 -4.06
C VAL A 134 -2.71 18.99 -3.44
N ARG A 135 -3.68 18.37 -4.10
CA ARG A 135 -5.03 18.12 -3.60
C ARG A 135 -5.29 16.64 -3.50
N ILE A 136 -6.02 16.23 -2.47
CA ILE A 136 -6.57 14.89 -2.33
C ILE A 136 -8.08 15.02 -2.27
N ASN A 137 -8.78 14.37 -3.21
CA ASN A 137 -10.24 14.44 -3.34
C ASN A 137 -10.75 15.89 -3.40
N GLY A 138 -10.01 16.77 -4.10
CA GLY A 138 -10.35 18.19 -4.28
C GLY A 138 -9.85 19.14 -3.18
N PHE A 139 -9.41 18.63 -2.03
CA PHE A 139 -8.93 19.45 -0.91
C PHE A 139 -7.42 19.62 -0.95
N ILE A 140 -6.93 20.87 -0.81
CA ILE A 140 -5.50 21.16 -0.68
C ILE A 140 -4.95 20.47 0.57
N VAL A 141 -3.82 19.78 0.42
CA VAL A 141 -3.16 19.06 1.52
C VAL A 141 -1.86 19.73 1.98
N PRO A 142 -1.42 19.52 3.23
CA PRO A 142 -0.12 20.00 3.68
C PRO A 142 1.05 19.34 2.94
N ARG A 143 2.27 19.85 3.16
CA ARG A 143 3.54 19.35 2.57
C ARG A 143 3.86 17.88 2.83
N VAL A 144 3.13 17.26 3.75
CA VAL A 144 3.25 15.83 4.06
C VAL A 144 1.83 15.29 4.16
N ALA A 145 1.42 14.48 3.19
CA ALA A 145 0.08 13.93 3.13
C ALA A 145 0.11 12.42 2.89
N LEU A 146 -0.95 11.73 3.30
CA LEU A 146 -1.14 10.31 3.03
C LEU A 146 -2.37 10.15 2.15
N ALA A 147 -2.18 9.57 0.97
CA ALA A 147 -3.25 9.04 0.15
C ALA A 147 -3.45 7.55 0.44
N ARG A 148 -4.68 7.08 0.30
CA ARG A 148 -5.04 5.65 0.31
C ARG A 148 -5.59 5.26 -1.07
N GLU A 149 -5.80 3.97 -1.24
CA GLU A 149 -6.58 3.44 -2.35
C GLU A 149 -7.92 4.20 -2.50
N LEU A 150 -8.35 4.41 -3.75
CA LEU A 150 -9.52 5.21 -4.16
C LEU A 150 -9.41 6.72 -3.95
N ASP A 151 -8.36 7.24 -3.30
CA ASP A 151 -8.16 8.68 -3.28
C ASP A 151 -7.68 9.17 -4.66
N VAL A 152 -8.24 10.31 -5.07
CA VAL A 152 -7.85 11.04 -6.28
C VAL A 152 -6.87 12.14 -5.88
N VAL A 153 -5.63 12.04 -6.34
CA VAL A 153 -4.57 13.01 -6.07
C VAL A 153 -4.39 13.91 -7.27
N GLN A 154 -4.37 15.23 -7.08
CA GLN A 154 -4.08 16.20 -8.13
C GLN A 154 -2.84 16.99 -7.69
N TRP A 155 -1.75 16.99 -8.48
CA TRP A 155 -0.53 17.78 -8.16
C TRP A 155 -0.30 18.94 -9.12
N HIS A 156 -1.05 18.98 -10.22
CA HIS A 156 -0.97 19.99 -11.27
C HIS A 156 -2.40 20.23 -11.80
N PRO A 157 -2.73 21.43 -12.31
CA PRO A 157 -4.06 21.71 -12.85
C PRO A 157 -4.53 20.65 -13.86
N GLY A 158 -3.62 20.17 -14.70
CA GLY A 158 -3.91 19.18 -15.73
C GLY A 158 -3.66 17.71 -15.38
N PHE A 159 -3.40 17.33 -14.12
CA PHE A 159 -3.07 15.94 -13.77
C PHE A 159 -3.81 15.39 -12.56
N GLN A 160 -4.31 14.17 -12.73
CA GLN A 160 -4.86 13.33 -11.67
C GLN A 160 -4.06 12.03 -11.56
N ILE A 161 -3.87 11.58 -10.32
CA ILE A 161 -3.35 10.27 -10.00
C ILE A 161 -4.44 9.53 -9.25
N HIS A 162 -4.67 8.29 -9.64
CA HIS A 162 -5.45 7.35 -8.87
C HIS A 162 -4.50 6.36 -8.22
N VAL A 163 -4.59 6.23 -6.89
CA VAL A 163 -3.84 5.22 -6.14
C VAL A 163 -4.59 3.90 -6.25
N VAL A 164 -4.02 2.94 -6.98
CA VAL A 164 -4.62 1.61 -7.20
C VAL A 164 -3.73 0.51 -6.65
N LEU A 165 -4.32 -0.65 -6.38
CA LEU A 165 -3.58 -1.82 -5.92
C LEU A 165 -3.55 -2.88 -7.01
N PHE A 166 -2.36 -3.31 -7.42
CA PHE A 166 -2.20 -4.48 -8.27
C PHE A 166 -2.00 -5.71 -7.38
N GLY A 167 -2.90 -6.68 -7.49
CA GLY A 167 -2.86 -7.90 -6.70
C GLY A 167 -2.57 -9.13 -7.55
N ARG A 168 -1.70 -10.01 -7.06
CA ARG A 168 -1.56 -11.38 -7.56
C ARG A 168 -2.24 -12.34 -6.59
N PRO A 169 -3.42 -12.90 -6.92
CA PRO A 169 -4.08 -13.86 -6.05
C PRO A 169 -3.22 -15.09 -5.85
N LYS A 170 -3.24 -15.61 -4.62
CA LYS A 170 -2.56 -16.84 -4.28
C LYS A 170 -3.54 -17.99 -4.34
N HIS A 171 -3.19 -18.98 -5.14
CA HIS A 171 -3.86 -20.26 -5.24
C HIS A 171 -2.96 -21.31 -4.60
N GLY A 172 -3.52 -22.21 -3.80
CA GLY A 172 -2.70 -23.23 -3.13
C GLY A 172 -3.46 -23.98 -2.06
N LEU A 173 -2.74 -24.72 -1.23
CA LEU A 173 -3.33 -25.42 -0.09
C LEU A 173 -3.74 -24.44 1.02
N ALA A 174 -4.73 -24.84 1.82
CA ALA A 174 -5.15 -24.10 3.00
C ALA A 174 -3.95 -23.86 3.94
N PRO A 175 -3.71 -22.61 4.40
CA PRO A 175 -2.66 -22.35 5.38
C PRO A 175 -2.88 -23.15 6.66
N SER A 176 -1.79 -23.59 7.32
CA SER A 176 -1.79 -24.34 8.58
C SER A 176 -2.79 -23.79 9.61
N ARG A 177 -2.76 -22.47 9.83
CA ARG A 177 -3.65 -21.74 10.75
C ARG A 177 -5.15 -21.82 10.44
N TRP A 178 -5.52 -22.23 9.23
CA TRP A 178 -6.91 -22.35 8.76
C TRP A 178 -7.42 -23.80 8.74
N VAL A 179 -6.55 -24.80 8.83
CA VAL A 179 -6.97 -26.21 8.88
C VAL A 179 -7.89 -26.45 10.09
N GLY A 180 -9.01 -27.13 9.85
CA GLY A 180 -10.08 -27.36 10.83
C GLY A 180 -11.06 -26.19 11.01
N ARG A 181 -10.75 -24.99 10.51
CA ARG A 181 -11.69 -23.86 10.54
C ARG A 181 -12.66 -23.95 9.38
N GLU A 182 -13.86 -23.42 9.56
CA GLU A 182 -14.88 -23.39 8.51
C GLU A 182 -14.55 -22.37 7.43
N CYS A 183 -14.79 -22.75 6.17
CA CYS A 183 -14.83 -21.80 5.06
C CYS A 183 -15.92 -20.76 5.31
N PRO A 184 -15.63 -19.45 5.22
CA PRO A 184 -16.61 -18.40 5.48
C PRO A 184 -17.76 -18.36 4.45
N HIS A 185 -17.63 -19.09 3.33
CA HIS A 185 -18.68 -19.22 2.32
C HIS A 185 -19.54 -20.48 2.52
N CYS A 186 -18.97 -21.67 2.35
CA CYS A 186 -19.74 -22.93 2.38
C CYS A 186 -19.85 -23.57 3.77
N ARG A 187 -19.19 -23.01 4.80
CA ARG A 187 -19.10 -23.56 6.17
C ARG A 187 -18.40 -24.92 6.30
N THR A 188 -18.02 -25.56 5.21
CA THR A 188 -17.20 -26.78 5.26
C THR A 188 -15.82 -26.48 5.88
N PRO A 189 -15.34 -27.28 6.84
CA PRO A 189 -14.00 -27.14 7.40
C PRO A 189 -12.90 -27.31 6.35
N PHE A 190 -11.84 -26.50 6.44
CA PHE A 190 -10.63 -26.69 5.64
C PHE A 190 -9.85 -27.90 6.13
N THR A 191 -9.33 -28.70 5.20
CA THR A 191 -8.32 -29.73 5.47
C THR A 191 -6.96 -29.24 5.00
N ALA A 192 -5.87 -29.91 5.40
CA ALA A 192 -4.53 -29.61 4.88
C ALA A 192 -4.41 -29.79 3.36
N GLN A 193 -5.32 -30.56 2.74
CA GLN A 193 -5.37 -30.80 1.30
C GLN A 193 -6.39 -29.90 0.58
N SER A 194 -7.16 -29.08 1.31
CA SER A 194 -8.13 -28.16 0.71
C SER A 194 -7.40 -27.15 -0.16
N ARG A 195 -7.76 -27.08 -1.45
CA ARG A 195 -7.29 -26.01 -2.33
C ARG A 195 -8.11 -24.75 -2.10
N CYS A 196 -7.41 -23.63 -2.08
CA CYS A 196 -7.94 -22.36 -1.65
C CYS A 196 -7.44 -21.23 -2.56
N LEU A 197 -8.34 -20.30 -2.84
CA LEU A 197 -8.01 -18.96 -3.28
C LEU A 197 -7.89 -18.06 -2.05
N MET A 198 -6.77 -17.36 -1.91
CA MET A 198 -6.56 -16.39 -0.83
C MET A 198 -6.99 -14.99 -1.28
N CYS A 199 -7.88 -14.35 -0.50
CA CYS A 199 -8.19 -12.93 -0.72
C CYS A 199 -6.91 -12.09 -0.59
N VAL A 200 -6.60 -11.31 -1.64
CA VAL A 200 -5.35 -10.55 -1.70
C VAL A 200 -5.23 -9.49 -0.60
N LEU A 201 -6.36 -8.92 -0.15
CA LEU A 201 -6.39 -7.85 0.85
C LEU A 201 -6.36 -8.35 2.30
N CYS A 202 -7.24 -9.29 2.67
CA CYS A 202 -7.37 -9.73 4.06
C CYS A 202 -6.74 -11.11 4.33
N GLY A 203 -6.28 -11.83 3.30
CA GLY A 203 -5.66 -13.14 3.45
C GLY A 203 -6.63 -14.25 3.89
N THR A 204 -7.94 -14.03 3.77
CA THR A 204 -8.95 -15.05 4.06
C THR A 204 -8.98 -16.08 2.92
N PRO A 205 -8.84 -17.39 3.20
CA PRO A 205 -9.02 -18.44 2.22
C PRO A 205 -10.50 -18.66 1.91
N VAL A 206 -10.79 -19.00 0.66
CA VAL A 206 -12.07 -19.58 0.23
C VAL A 206 -11.77 -20.83 -0.60
N HIS A 207 -12.59 -21.88 -0.49
CA HIS A 207 -12.37 -23.11 -1.25
C HIS A 207 -12.34 -22.84 -2.75
N GLU A 208 -11.34 -23.40 -3.40
CA GLU A 208 -11.18 -23.40 -4.85
C GLU A 208 -11.54 -24.77 -5.40
N GLU A 209 -12.13 -24.78 -6.60
CA GLU A 209 -12.49 -26.00 -7.32
C GLU A 209 -11.27 -26.88 -7.57
N THR A 210 -11.45 -28.18 -7.38
CA THR A 210 -10.48 -29.21 -7.71
C THR A 210 -11.17 -30.28 -8.53
N ALA A 211 -10.44 -31.01 -9.37
CA ALA A 211 -11.00 -32.13 -10.14
C ALA A 211 -11.75 -33.15 -9.26
N ASP A 212 -11.35 -33.29 -7.99
CA ASP A 212 -11.90 -34.27 -7.05
C ASP A 212 -12.89 -33.67 -6.02
N SER A 213 -13.31 -32.40 -6.13
CA SER A 213 -14.28 -31.82 -5.18
C SER A 213 -15.24 -30.80 -5.81
N ASP A 214 -16.49 -30.86 -5.38
CA ASP A 214 -17.56 -29.94 -5.82
C ASP A 214 -17.49 -28.54 -5.14
N LEU A 215 -16.43 -28.26 -4.37
CA LEU A 215 -16.33 -27.01 -3.60
C LEU A 215 -15.82 -25.86 -4.47
N ARG A 216 -16.74 -25.13 -5.11
CA ARG A 216 -16.46 -24.04 -6.06
C ARG A 216 -16.62 -22.63 -5.49
N CYS A 217 -16.40 -22.46 -4.19
CA CYS A 217 -16.70 -21.21 -3.47
C CYS A 217 -16.04 -19.97 -4.09
N ALA A 218 -14.78 -20.09 -4.51
CA ALA A 218 -14.05 -19.03 -5.20
C ALA A 218 -14.65 -18.68 -6.57
N ALA A 219 -15.19 -19.66 -7.30
CA ALA A 219 -15.79 -19.45 -8.61
C ALA A 219 -17.15 -18.74 -8.50
N GLU A 220 -17.96 -19.13 -7.51
CA GLU A 220 -19.33 -18.63 -7.28
C GLU A 220 -19.38 -17.20 -6.72
N ARG A 221 -18.27 -16.71 -6.13
CA ARG A 221 -18.21 -15.36 -5.56
C ARG A 221 -17.37 -14.41 -6.42
N SER A 222 -17.78 -13.15 -6.42
CA SER A 222 -16.99 -12.02 -6.92
C SER A 222 -16.36 -11.20 -5.79
N THR A 223 -16.82 -11.35 -4.55
CA THR A 223 -16.35 -10.59 -3.38
C THR A 223 -15.99 -11.48 -2.19
N CYS A 224 -15.03 -11.02 -1.39
CA CYS A 224 -14.57 -11.72 -0.21
C CYS A 224 -15.66 -11.70 0.87
N PRO A 225 -16.06 -12.85 1.45
CA PRO A 225 -17.11 -12.88 2.47
C PRO A 225 -16.72 -12.21 3.80
N VAL A 226 -15.44 -11.87 4.00
CA VAL A 226 -14.95 -11.24 5.23
C VAL A 226 -14.73 -9.74 5.08
N CYS A 227 -13.98 -9.28 4.06
CA CYS A 227 -13.72 -7.85 3.87
C CYS A 227 -14.63 -7.17 2.85
N ASN A 228 -15.51 -7.92 2.19
CA ASN A 228 -16.43 -7.47 1.13
C ASN A 228 -15.76 -6.80 -0.08
N GLN A 229 -14.45 -6.99 -0.25
CA GLN A 229 -13.69 -6.48 -1.38
C GLN A 229 -13.67 -7.48 -2.54
N PRO A 230 -13.43 -7.04 -3.79
CA PRO A 230 -13.32 -7.95 -4.94
C PRO A 230 -12.34 -9.10 -4.70
N LEU A 231 -12.76 -10.33 -5.02
CA LEU A 231 -11.89 -11.50 -5.06
C LEU A 231 -11.23 -11.57 -6.44
N LEU A 232 -9.94 -11.22 -6.50
CA LEU A 232 -9.15 -11.46 -7.69
C LEU A 232 -8.95 -12.96 -7.91
N LYS A 233 -9.31 -13.44 -9.10
CA LYS A 233 -9.10 -14.84 -9.54
C LYS A 233 -7.89 -14.99 -10.46
N SER A 234 -7.41 -13.86 -10.97
CA SER A 234 -6.21 -13.71 -11.78
C SER A 234 -5.49 -12.42 -11.36
N PRO A 235 -4.20 -12.24 -11.70
CA PRO A 235 -3.51 -10.97 -11.49
C PRO A 235 -4.29 -9.81 -12.10
N GLY A 236 -4.47 -8.72 -11.35
CA GLY A 236 -5.27 -7.59 -11.79
C GLY A 236 -5.28 -6.43 -10.79
N TYR A 237 -5.92 -5.34 -11.22
CA TYR A 237 -6.09 -4.15 -10.40
C TYR A 237 -7.35 -4.25 -9.55
N LEU A 238 -7.23 -3.85 -8.29
CA LEU A 238 -8.36 -3.49 -7.45
C LEU A 238 -8.62 -2.00 -7.63
N ASN A 239 -9.90 -1.63 -7.67
CA ASN A 239 -10.33 -0.24 -7.63
C ASN A 239 -9.75 0.61 -8.78
N MET A 240 -9.70 0.02 -9.98
CA MET A 240 -9.38 0.77 -11.19
C MET A 240 -10.48 1.83 -11.39
N PRO A 241 -10.14 3.12 -11.62
CA PRO A 241 -11.14 4.14 -11.89
C PRO A 241 -11.96 3.79 -13.13
N ASP A 242 -13.28 4.02 -13.07
CA ASP A 242 -14.14 3.97 -14.25
C ASP A 242 -13.81 5.17 -15.13
N LEU A 243 -13.32 4.89 -16.33
CA LEU A 243 -12.94 5.92 -17.29
C LEU A 243 -14.00 5.97 -18.37
N ASP A 244 -15.10 6.64 -18.03
CA ASP A 244 -16.11 7.04 -19.00
C ASP A 244 -15.57 8.11 -19.97
#